data_AF-A0A2T9X3S1-F1
#
_entry.id   AF-A0A2T9X3S1-F1
#
_cell.length_a   1.000
_cell.length_b   1.000
_cell.length_c   1.000
_cell.angle_alpha   90.00
_cell.angle_beta   90.00
_cell.angle_gamma   90.00
#
_symmetry.space_group_name_H-M   'P 1'
#
loop_
_entity.id
_entity.type
_entity.pdbx_description
1 polymer ?
#
loop_
_entity_poly.entity_id
_entity_poly.type
_entity_poly.pdbx_seq_one_letter_code
_entity_poly.pdbx_strand_id
1 'polypeptide(L)'
;MEGKRLSFLEWLGLASLFIVLPTLTASVVSFSIPYYLLHNVTLANTLSTIIPIVVFAISVIYFNKYLQSRNLISPFTKRSSITILPDSGQPIDEKFIRRFEVNLKFAKGEEYIKRLAMLGMMYLQNAVAYDNKDLYLRAKEYLAKAEEAMEGKSVSFETKMMVDYLRSKIETYKYRFGER
;
A
#
# COMPACT_ATOMS: atom_id res chain seq x y z
N MET A 1 8.12 7.60 1.24
CA MET A 1 7.84 6.97 -0.06
C MET A 1 7.69 8.04 -1.13
N GLU A 2 8.69 8.20 -1.99
CA GLU A 2 8.65 9.12 -3.12
C GLU A 2 7.99 8.43 -4.34
N GLY A 3 6.68 8.18 -4.25
CA GLY A 3 5.93 7.74 -5.43
C GLY A 3 5.81 8.86 -6.46
N LYS A 4 5.85 8.53 -7.75
CA LYS A 4 5.65 9.52 -8.83
C LYS A 4 4.19 9.97 -8.79
N ARG A 5 3.96 11.25 -8.49
CA ARG A 5 2.62 11.83 -8.53
C ARG A 5 2.19 11.95 -9.99
N LEU A 6 1.04 11.38 -10.30
CA LEU A 6 0.44 11.53 -11.63
C LEU A 6 -0.04 12.97 -11.81
N SER A 7 0.18 13.52 -12.99
CA SER A 7 -0.55 14.71 -13.41
C SER A 7 -2.05 14.39 -13.50
N PHE A 8 -2.89 15.41 -13.40
CA PHE A 8 -4.34 15.21 -13.51
C PHE A 8 -4.72 14.57 -14.85
N LEU A 9 -4.08 14.95 -15.95
CA LEU A 9 -4.34 14.39 -17.28
C LEU A 9 -3.92 12.91 -17.39
N GLU A 10 -2.75 12.54 -16.89
CA GLU A 10 -2.33 11.14 -16.87
C GLU A 10 -3.25 10.29 -15.99
N TRP A 11 -3.65 10.81 -14.82
CA TRP A 11 -4.60 10.14 -13.95
C TRP A 11 -5.96 9.98 -14.62
N LEU A 12 -6.46 11.02 -15.30
CA LEU A 12 -7.75 11.00 -16.00
C LEU A 12 -7.72 10.03 -17.19
N GLY A 13 -6.61 9.97 -17.94
CA GLY A 13 -6.42 8.99 -19.00
C GLY A 13 -6.47 7.55 -18.48
N LEU A 14 -5.76 7.26 -17.39
CA LEU A 14 -5.80 5.94 -16.77
C LEU A 14 -7.17 5.62 -16.15
N ALA A 15 -7.81 6.58 -15.47
CA ALA A 15 -9.15 6.39 -14.92
C ALA A 15 -10.18 6.15 -16.02
N SER A 16 -10.05 6.82 -17.16
CA SER A 16 -10.90 6.59 -18.33
C SER A 16 -10.76 5.15 -18.84
N LEU A 17 -9.51 4.69 -19.02
CA LEU A 17 -9.22 3.35 -19.50
C LEU A 17 -9.69 2.25 -18.54
N PHE A 18 -9.46 2.42 -17.24
CA PHE A 18 -9.72 1.38 -16.24
C PHE A 18 -11.15 1.40 -15.69
N ILE A 19 -11.82 2.56 -15.70
CA ILE A 19 -13.12 2.75 -15.02
C ILE A 19 -14.20 3.12 -16.01
N VAL A 20 -14.03 4.22 -16.74
CA VAL A 20 -15.11 4.78 -17.58
C VAL A 20 -15.45 3.84 -18.73
N LEU A 21 -14.44 3.38 -19.47
CA LEU A 21 -14.64 2.55 -20.65
C LEU A 21 -15.27 1.19 -20.32
N PRO A 22 -14.79 0.41 -19.32
CA PRO A 22 -15.43 -0.82 -18.90
C PRO A 22 -16.86 -0.62 -18.39
N THR A 23 -17.12 0.44 -17.63
CA THR A 23 -18.45 0.72 -17.07
C THR A 23 -19.46 1.06 -18.17
N LEU A 24 -19.08 1.90 -19.13
CA LEU A 24 -19.93 2.23 -20.28
C LEU A 24 -20.22 1.01 -21.14
N THR A 25 -19.18 0.20 -21.42
CA THR A 25 -19.33 -1.03 -22.22
C THR A 25 -20.29 -1.99 -21.53
N ALA A 26 -20.11 -2.20 -20.22
CA ALA A 26 -20.98 -3.04 -19.42
C ALA A 26 -22.42 -2.52 -19.41
N SER A 27 -22.63 -1.21 -19.31
CA SER A 27 -23.96 -0.59 -19.33
C SER A 27 -24.67 -0.81 -20.68
N VAL A 28 -23.97 -0.62 -21.80
CA VAL A 28 -24.53 -0.83 -23.13
C VAL A 28 -24.87 -2.30 -23.34
N VAL A 29 -23.97 -3.22 -23.01
CA VAL A 29 -24.16 -4.66 -23.22
C VAL A 29 -25.28 -5.21 -22.34
N SER A 30 -25.30 -4.83 -21.06
CA SER A 30 -26.31 -5.28 -20.09
C SER A 30 -27.72 -4.76 -20.39
N PHE A 31 -27.86 -3.62 -21.06
CA PHE A 31 -29.14 -3.15 -21.59
C PHE A 31 -29.49 -3.81 -22.92
N SER A 32 -28.55 -3.90 -23.85
CA SER A 32 -28.82 -4.30 -25.22
C SER A 32 -29.22 -5.78 -25.34
N ILE A 33 -28.60 -6.67 -24.57
CA ILE A 33 -28.92 -8.10 -24.63
C ILE A 33 -30.38 -8.36 -24.17
N PRO A 34 -30.81 -7.94 -22.98
CA PRO A 34 -32.16 -8.25 -22.53
C PRO A 34 -33.22 -7.45 -23.29
N TYR A 35 -32.90 -6.25 -23.76
CA TYR A 35 -33.84 -5.40 -24.51
C TYR A 35 -34.07 -5.92 -25.94
N TYR A 36 -33.01 -6.14 -26.71
CA TYR A 36 -33.13 -6.49 -28.13
C TYR A 36 -33.23 -8.00 -28.41
N LEU A 37 -32.59 -8.85 -27.61
CA LEU A 37 -32.66 -10.32 -27.81
C LEU A 37 -33.82 -10.92 -27.02
N LEU A 38 -33.93 -10.59 -25.73
CA LEU A 38 -34.92 -11.21 -24.83
C LEU A 38 -36.25 -10.45 -24.78
N HIS A 39 -36.34 -9.28 -25.43
CA HIS A 39 -37.54 -8.43 -25.47
C HIS A 39 -38.13 -8.16 -24.08
N ASN A 40 -37.26 -8.07 -23.05
CA ASN A 40 -37.67 -7.93 -21.66
C ASN A 40 -37.12 -6.64 -21.06
N VAL A 41 -37.97 -5.59 -21.06
CA VAL A 41 -37.63 -4.24 -20.62
C VAL A 41 -37.33 -4.19 -19.11
N THR A 42 -38.07 -4.94 -18.30
CA THR A 42 -37.86 -4.99 -16.84
C THR A 42 -36.50 -5.61 -16.50
N LEU A 43 -36.15 -6.69 -17.19
CA LEU A 43 -34.85 -7.34 -17.04
C LEU A 43 -33.71 -6.44 -17.55
N ALA A 44 -33.91 -5.76 -18.69
CA ALA A 44 -32.94 -4.82 -19.25
C ALA A 44 -32.61 -3.69 -18.27
N ASN A 45 -33.63 -3.07 -17.68
CA ASN A 45 -33.44 -1.98 -16.71
C ASN A 45 -32.76 -2.46 -15.41
N THR A 46 -33.11 -3.65 -14.94
CA THR A 46 -32.52 -4.22 -13.73
C THR A 46 -31.04 -4.53 -13.94
N LEU A 47 -30.70 -5.20 -15.05
CA LEU A 47 -29.32 -5.59 -15.36
C LEU A 47 -28.46 -4.38 -15.77
N SER A 48 -29.02 -3.41 -16.49
CA SER A 48 -28.32 -2.17 -16.85
C SER A 48 -28.01 -1.27 -15.66
N THR A 49 -28.67 -1.50 -14.54
CA THR A 49 -28.36 -0.81 -13.28
C THR A 49 -27.32 -1.59 -12.46
N ILE A 50 -27.55 -2.89 -12.24
CA ILE A 50 -26.72 -3.70 -11.34
C ILE A 50 -25.32 -3.96 -11.93
N ILE A 51 -25.25 -4.34 -13.21
CA ILE A 51 -23.98 -4.78 -13.82
C ILE A 51 -22.96 -3.63 -13.86
N PRO A 52 -23.30 -2.39 -14.29
CA PRO A 52 -22.35 -1.29 -14.29
C PRO A 52 -21.85 -0.91 -12.91
N ILE A 53 -22.69 -1.00 -11.87
CA ILE A 53 -22.27 -0.73 -10.48
C ILE A 53 -21.20 -1.74 -10.04
N VAL A 54 -21.42 -3.02 -10.31
CA VAL A 54 -20.46 -4.08 -9.96
C VAL A 54 -19.16 -3.90 -10.75
N VAL A 55 -19.25 -3.63 -12.05
CA VAL A 55 -18.08 -3.39 -12.91
C VAL A 55 -17.31 -2.16 -12.44
N PHE A 56 -17.99 -1.06 -12.10
CA PHE A 56 -17.36 0.14 -11.56
C PHE A 56 -16.57 -0.16 -10.28
N ALA A 57 -17.18 -0.88 -9.33
CA ALA A 57 -16.52 -1.26 -8.09
C ALA A 57 -15.25 -2.10 -8.33
N ILE A 58 -15.34 -3.11 -9.20
CA ILE A 58 -14.21 -3.97 -9.57
C ILE A 58 -13.13 -3.14 -10.27
N SER A 59 -13.50 -2.30 -11.23
CA SER A 59 -12.61 -1.41 -11.96
C SER A 59 -11.84 -0.47 -11.04
N VAL A 60 -12.50 0.13 -10.03
CA VAL A 60 -11.84 0.98 -9.02
C VAL A 60 -10.82 0.18 -8.22
N ILE A 61 -11.13 -1.06 -7.83
CA ILE A 61 -10.20 -1.94 -7.11
C ILE A 61 -8.96 -2.23 -7.97
N TYR A 62 -9.14 -2.60 -9.24
CA TYR A 62 -8.03 -2.88 -10.16
C TYR A 62 -7.21 -1.62 -10.46
N PHE A 63 -7.85 -0.48 -10.65
CA PHE A 63 -7.18 0.81 -10.85
C PHE A 63 -6.30 1.17 -9.66
N ASN A 64 -6.82 1.05 -8.43
CA ASN A 64 -6.02 1.30 -7.22
C ASN A 64 -4.85 0.31 -7.08
N LYS A 65 -5.05 -0.97 -7.39
CA LYS A 65 -3.97 -1.96 -7.43
C LYS A 65 -2.92 -1.62 -8.48
N TYR A 66 -3.33 -1.15 -9.65
CA TYR A 66 -2.42 -0.72 -10.71
C TYR A 66 -1.55 0.44 -10.24
N LEU A 67 -2.16 1.48 -9.65
CA LEU A 67 -1.43 2.62 -9.10
C LEU A 67 -0.40 2.19 -8.04
N GLN A 68 -0.81 1.32 -7.12
CA GLN A 68 0.08 0.80 -6.07
C GLN A 68 1.25 -0.01 -6.62
N SER A 69 1.02 -0.92 -7.58
CA SER A 69 2.08 -1.76 -8.14
C SER A 69 3.13 -0.98 -8.93
N ARG A 70 2.78 0.20 -9.43
CA ARG A 70 3.66 1.12 -10.16
C ARG A 70 4.19 2.28 -9.30
N ASN A 71 3.95 2.26 -7.98
CA ASN A 71 4.30 3.36 -7.07
C ASN A 71 3.78 4.74 -7.55
N LEU A 72 2.61 4.76 -8.19
CA LEU A 72 1.95 5.98 -8.67
C LEU A 72 1.00 6.53 -7.61
N ILE A 73 1.05 7.83 -7.37
CA ILE A 73 0.20 8.51 -6.38
C ILE A 73 -0.86 9.31 -7.14
N SER A 74 -2.13 9.06 -6.82
CA SER A 74 -3.24 9.86 -7.36
C SER A 74 -3.07 11.34 -6.98
N PRO A 75 -3.41 12.28 -7.88
CA PRO A 75 -3.37 13.70 -7.56
C PRO A 75 -4.25 14.08 -6.36
N PHE A 76 -5.27 13.25 -6.03
CA PHE A 76 -6.23 13.47 -4.95
C PHE A 76 -5.82 12.86 -3.60
N THR A 77 -4.77 12.02 -3.57
CA THR A 77 -4.29 11.44 -2.32
C THR A 77 -3.54 12.51 -1.52
N LYS A 78 -4.07 12.93 -0.36
CA LYS A 78 -3.31 13.75 0.60
C LYS A 78 -2.05 12.97 1.03
N ARG A 79 -0.86 13.57 0.88
CA ARG A 79 0.39 13.04 1.43
C ARG A 79 0.26 13.05 2.95
N SER A 80 0.01 11.90 3.56
CA SER A 80 0.37 11.68 4.96
C SER A 80 1.87 11.35 4.98
N SER A 81 2.72 12.36 4.95
CA SER A 81 4.14 12.18 5.30
C SER A 81 4.18 11.97 6.81
N ILE A 82 4.10 10.72 7.24
CA ILE A 82 4.40 10.39 8.62
C ILE A 82 5.91 10.47 8.74
N THR A 83 6.38 11.35 9.61
CA THR A 83 7.79 11.43 9.96
C THR A 83 8.13 10.18 10.77
N ILE A 84 8.76 9.21 10.11
CA ILE A 84 9.27 8.01 10.77
C ILE A 84 10.61 8.41 11.40
N LEU A 85 10.55 8.84 12.65
CA LEU A 85 11.72 9.13 13.48
C LEU A 85 11.52 8.38 14.80
N PRO A 86 12.30 7.30 15.06
CA PRO A 86 12.21 6.57 16.31
C PRO A 86 12.42 7.46 17.54
N ASP A 87 13.23 8.51 17.40
CA ASP A 87 13.55 9.45 18.47
C ASP A 87 12.49 10.54 18.66
N SER A 88 11.49 10.65 17.77
CA SER A 88 10.49 11.73 17.84
C SER A 88 9.59 11.64 19.07
N GLY A 89 9.49 10.45 19.70
CA GLY A 89 8.54 10.20 20.78
C GLY A 89 7.07 10.27 20.37
N GLN A 90 6.77 10.58 19.11
CA GLN A 90 5.41 10.64 18.60
C GLN A 90 4.98 9.25 18.12
N PRO A 91 3.91 8.67 18.66
CA PRO A 91 3.44 7.38 18.20
C PRO A 91 2.78 7.49 16.82
N ILE A 92 2.88 6.40 16.06
CA ILE A 92 2.21 6.17 14.79
C ILE A 92 0.94 5.38 15.05
N ASP A 93 -0.17 5.81 14.43
CA ASP A 93 -1.46 5.13 14.51
C ASP A 93 -1.35 3.65 14.10
N GLU A 94 -1.81 2.75 14.95
CA GLU A 94 -1.80 1.31 14.71
C GLU A 94 -2.59 0.92 13.45
N LYS A 95 -3.67 1.64 13.14
CA LYS A 95 -4.44 1.41 11.90
C LYS A 95 -3.59 1.65 10.66
N PHE A 96 -2.66 2.59 10.73
CA PHE A 96 -1.72 2.86 9.65
C PHE A 96 -0.70 1.73 9.52
N ILE A 97 -0.10 1.28 10.63
CA ILE A 97 0.87 0.17 10.65
C ILE A 97 0.24 -1.10 10.09
N ARG A 98 -0.96 -1.48 10.55
CA ARG A 98 -1.69 -2.66 10.03
C ARG A 98 -1.97 -2.58 8.53
N ARG A 99 -2.35 -1.41 8.03
CA ARG A 99 -2.53 -1.21 6.58
C ARG A 99 -1.22 -1.42 5.82
N PHE A 100 -0.11 -0.96 6.40
CA PHE A 100 1.23 -1.11 5.83
C PHE A 100 1.68 -2.58 5.81
N GLU A 101 1.40 -3.34 6.87
CA GLU A 101 1.64 -4.79 6.93
C GLU A 101 0.82 -5.56 5.88
N VAL A 102 -0.47 -5.26 5.76
CA VAL A 102 -1.33 -5.88 4.73
C VAL A 102 -0.79 -5.59 3.33
N ASN A 103 -0.17 -4.42 3.15
CA ASN A 103 0.43 -4.02 1.88
C ASN A 103 1.81 -4.66 1.63
N LEU A 104 2.45 -5.25 2.64
CA LEU A 104 3.77 -5.86 2.53
C LEU A 104 3.78 -7.07 1.59
N LYS A 105 2.71 -7.88 1.60
CA LYS A 105 2.55 -9.07 0.74
C LYS A 105 2.57 -8.78 -0.77
N PHE A 106 2.41 -7.51 -1.15
CA PHE A 106 2.43 -7.07 -2.54
C PHE A 106 3.78 -6.52 -2.98
N ALA A 107 4.69 -6.24 -2.04
CA ALA A 107 6.03 -5.77 -2.37
C ALA A 107 6.92 -6.95 -2.79
N LYS A 108 7.78 -6.71 -3.77
CA LYS A 108 8.70 -7.71 -4.32
C LYS A 108 10.10 -7.11 -4.49
N GLY A 109 11.11 -7.99 -4.49
CA GLY A 109 12.49 -7.60 -4.70
C GLY A 109 12.96 -6.59 -3.66
N GLU A 110 13.60 -5.51 -4.12
CA GLU A 110 14.16 -4.48 -3.26
C GLU A 110 13.09 -3.65 -2.50
N GLU A 111 11.94 -3.41 -3.11
CA GLU A 111 10.84 -2.68 -2.47
C GLU A 111 10.30 -3.44 -1.24
N TYR A 112 10.35 -4.77 -1.27
CA TYR A 112 9.99 -5.58 -0.11
C TYR A 112 10.91 -5.32 1.09
N ILE A 113 12.22 -5.25 0.84
CA ILE A 113 13.25 -4.97 1.85
C ILE A 113 13.04 -3.57 2.43
N LYS A 114 12.86 -2.55 1.57
CA LYS A 114 12.56 -1.17 2.02
C LYS A 114 11.35 -1.12 2.94
N ARG A 115 10.27 -1.86 2.61
CA ARG A 115 9.05 -1.87 3.44
C ARG A 115 9.20 -2.62 4.75
N LEU A 116 9.98 -3.70 4.78
CA LEU A 116 10.34 -4.37 6.04
C LEU A 116 11.08 -3.42 6.97
N ALA A 117 12.09 -2.71 6.46
CA ALA A 117 12.84 -1.73 7.23
C ALA A 117 11.94 -0.59 7.75
N MET A 118 11.03 -0.08 6.90
CA MET A 118 10.05 0.93 7.33
C MET A 118 9.12 0.41 8.44
N LEU A 119 8.61 -0.81 8.33
CA LEU A 119 7.79 -1.42 9.39
C LEU A 119 8.55 -1.55 10.70
N GLY A 120 9.80 -2.03 10.64
CA GLY A 120 10.68 -2.11 11.81
C GLY A 120 10.85 -0.75 12.47
N MET A 121 11.07 0.31 11.69
CA MET A 121 11.20 1.67 12.20
C MET A 121 9.90 2.21 12.84
N MET A 122 8.74 1.91 12.25
CA MET A 122 7.44 2.31 12.81
C MET A 122 7.18 1.61 14.15
N TYR A 123 7.46 0.32 14.22
CA TYR A 123 7.34 -0.45 15.46
C TYR A 123 8.31 0.04 16.53
N LEU A 124 9.56 0.34 16.15
CA LEU A 124 10.55 0.89 17.07
C LEU A 124 10.11 2.27 17.60
N GLN A 125 9.59 3.15 16.75
CA GLN A 125 9.06 4.45 17.16
C GLN A 125 7.92 4.31 18.17
N ASN A 126 6.98 3.38 17.94
CA ASN A 126 5.92 3.11 18.91
C ASN A 126 6.45 2.45 20.18
N ALA A 127 7.46 1.59 20.09
CA ALA A 127 8.11 1.01 21.26
C ALA A 127 8.72 2.10 22.16
N VAL A 128 9.42 3.06 21.57
CA VAL A 128 10.02 4.21 22.26
C VAL A 128 8.96 5.13 22.85
N ALA A 129 7.88 5.42 22.10
CA ALA A 129 6.80 6.30 22.54
C ALA A 129 5.97 5.72 23.70
N TYR A 130 5.73 4.40 23.68
CA TYR A 130 4.90 3.71 24.68
C TYR A 130 5.71 2.95 25.74
N ASP A 131 7.03 2.99 25.68
CA ASP A 131 7.93 2.18 26.50
C ASP A 131 7.57 0.67 26.47
N ASN A 132 7.25 0.16 25.28
CA ASN A 132 6.70 -1.18 25.09
C ASN A 132 7.73 -2.14 24.47
N LYS A 133 8.14 -3.14 25.25
CA LYS A 133 9.12 -4.17 24.84
C LYS A 133 8.62 -5.07 23.71
N ASP A 134 7.33 -5.40 23.65
CA ASP A 134 6.80 -6.28 22.61
C ASP A 134 6.88 -5.61 21.22
N LEU A 135 6.64 -4.30 21.16
CA LEU A 135 6.81 -3.53 19.94
C LEU A 135 8.30 -3.42 19.53
N TYR A 136 9.20 -3.34 20.50
CA TYR A 136 10.65 -3.41 20.24
C TYR A 136 11.06 -4.77 19.66
N LEU A 137 10.57 -5.87 20.22
CA LEU A 137 10.82 -7.22 19.69
C LEU A 137 10.27 -7.37 18.27
N ARG A 138 9.07 -6.87 17.98
CA ARG A 138 8.55 -6.82 16.61
C ARG A 138 9.45 -6.03 15.67
N ALA A 139 9.99 -4.89 16.09
CA ALA A 139 10.93 -4.13 15.27
C ALA A 139 12.17 -4.96 14.89
N LYS A 140 12.70 -5.75 15.84
CA LYS A 140 13.79 -6.69 15.59
C LYS A 140 13.41 -7.81 14.63
N GLU A 141 12.22 -8.38 14.74
CA GLU A 141 11.74 -9.39 13.79
C GLU A 141 11.68 -8.84 12.36
N TYR A 142 11.23 -7.59 12.18
CA TYR A 142 11.23 -6.94 10.87
C TYR A 142 12.63 -6.62 10.36
N LEU A 143 13.57 -6.26 11.23
CA LEU A 143 14.98 -6.13 10.87
C LEU A 143 15.55 -7.46 10.37
N ALA A 144 15.37 -8.56 11.12
CA ALA A 144 15.87 -9.88 10.75
C ALA A 144 15.32 -10.33 9.38
N LYS A 145 14.01 -10.14 9.15
CA LYS A 145 13.38 -10.41 7.84
C LYS A 145 13.98 -9.56 6.72
N ALA A 146 14.33 -8.30 7.00
CA ALA A 146 14.94 -7.42 6.01
C ALA A 146 16.35 -7.89 5.64
N GLU A 147 17.15 -8.26 6.64
CA GLU A 147 18.51 -8.79 6.46
C GLU A 147 18.51 -10.11 5.69
N GLU A 148 17.64 -11.06 6.08
CA GLU A 148 17.44 -12.31 5.36
C GLU A 148 17.03 -12.06 3.90
N ALA A 149 16.13 -11.09 3.66
CA ALA A 149 15.69 -10.75 2.32
C ALA A 149 16.79 -10.09 1.46
N MET A 150 17.79 -9.47 2.09
CA MET A 150 18.99 -8.89 1.45
C MET A 150 20.05 -9.94 1.14
N GLU A 151 20.10 -11.05 1.87
CA GLU A 151 21.14 -12.06 1.74
C GLU A 151 21.18 -12.64 0.31
N GLY A 152 22.37 -12.65 -0.29
CA GLY A 152 22.59 -13.16 -1.64
C GLY A 152 22.00 -12.32 -2.79
N LYS A 153 21.48 -11.11 -2.53
CA LYS A 153 20.95 -10.21 -3.58
C LYS A 153 21.80 -8.95 -3.72
N SER A 154 21.92 -8.42 -4.94
CA SER A 154 22.40 -7.05 -5.12
C SER A 154 21.27 -6.10 -4.75
N VAL A 155 21.52 -5.26 -3.75
CA VAL A 155 20.57 -4.30 -3.21
C VAL A 155 21.20 -2.91 -3.34
N SER A 156 20.42 -1.88 -3.67
CA SER A 156 20.95 -0.53 -3.79
C SER A 156 21.51 -0.03 -2.45
N PHE A 157 22.45 0.91 -2.56
CA PHE A 157 23.04 1.57 -1.40
C PHE A 157 22.00 2.22 -0.49
N GLU A 158 20.97 2.84 -1.06
CA GLU A 158 19.89 3.49 -0.30
C GLU A 158 19.14 2.51 0.60
N THR A 159 18.76 1.34 0.07
CA THR A 159 18.06 0.31 0.84
C THR A 159 18.96 -0.28 1.92
N LYS A 160 20.23 -0.52 1.61
CA LYS A 160 21.21 -0.99 2.59
C LYS A 160 21.36 -0.01 3.75
N MET A 161 21.52 1.28 3.45
CA MET A 161 21.57 2.36 4.44
C MET A 161 20.33 2.40 5.32
N MET A 162 19.14 2.16 4.76
CA MET A 162 17.90 2.14 5.54
C MET A 162 17.86 0.98 6.55
N VAL A 163 18.31 -0.21 6.14
CA VAL A 163 18.40 -1.39 7.02
C VAL A 163 19.48 -1.19 8.08
N ASP A 164 20.64 -0.69 7.70
CA ASP A 164 21.74 -0.38 8.62
C ASP A 164 21.33 0.70 9.64
N TYR A 165 20.55 1.70 9.21
CA TYR A 165 19.99 2.72 10.09
C TYR A 165 19.02 2.12 11.12
N LEU A 166 18.11 1.24 10.70
CA LEU A 166 17.22 0.52 11.62
C LEU A 166 18.04 -0.33 12.62
N ARG A 167 19.06 -1.06 12.15
CA ARG A 167 19.96 -1.84 13.01
C ARG A 167 20.62 -0.97 14.08
N SER A 168 21.20 0.16 13.67
CA SER A 168 21.83 1.11 14.58
C SER A 168 20.86 1.65 15.63
N LYS A 169 19.61 1.95 15.23
CA LYS A 169 18.59 2.43 16.17
C LYS A 169 18.11 1.35 17.14
N ILE A 170 17.92 0.12 16.69
CA ILE A 170 17.60 -1.01 17.57
C ILE A 170 18.70 -1.21 18.62
N GLU A 171 19.97 -1.12 18.22
CA GLU A 171 21.11 -1.23 19.13
C GLU A 171 21.13 -0.08 20.14
N THR A 172 20.84 1.15 19.70
CA THR A 172 20.76 2.33 20.57
C THR A 172 19.74 2.13 21.71
N TYR A 173 18.61 1.48 21.42
CA TYR A 173 17.54 1.25 22.40
C TYR A 173 17.63 -0.11 23.12
N LYS A 174 18.64 -0.93 22.84
CA LYS A 174 18.80 -2.28 23.41
C LYS A 174 18.72 -2.32 24.93
N TYR A 175 19.46 -1.43 25.60
CA TYR A 175 19.48 -1.35 27.06
C TYR A 175 18.15 -0.89 27.66
N ARG A 176 17.42 -0.01 26.97
CA ARG A 176 16.13 0.51 27.43
C ARG A 176 15.09 -0.60 27.58
N PHE A 177 15.13 -1.60 26.69
CA PHE A 177 14.19 -2.73 26.70
C PHE A 177 14.77 -3.99 27.35
N GLY A 178 15.88 -3.84 28.08
CA GLY A 178 16.46 -4.90 28.94
C GLY A 178 17.17 -6.01 28.18
N GLU A 179 17.70 -5.73 26.99
CA GLU A 179 18.61 -6.64 26.30
C GLU A 179 20.07 -6.33 26.68
N ARG A 180 20.84 -7.37 26.98
CA ARG A 180 22.28 -7.32 27.29
C ARG A 180 23.05 -8.03 26.20
#